data_AF-A0A146K9J9-F1
#
_entry.id   AF-A0A146K9J9-F1
#
_cell.length_a   1.000
_cell.length_b   1.000
_cell.length_c   1.000
_cell.angle_alpha   90.00
_cell.angle_beta   90.00
_cell.angle_gamma   90.00
#
_symmetry.space_group_name_H-M   'P 1'
#
loop_
_entity.id
_entity.type
_entity.pdbx_description
1 polymer ?
#
loop_
_entity_poly.entity_id
_entity_poly.type
_entity_poly.pdbx_seq_one_letter_code
_entity_poly.pdbx_strand_id
1 'polypeptide(L)'
;PKAPLTAYFQFQSECKDEFAHVAAQERSKAISDKWKGISEDEKKQYSENYKIAYAQYSKDLKEYYEKFPEEKLKDEAEAEAKKLKKQQGKEPAGLKADEKNMKIFFFVAYIKKYRETYKPDYLPATLGVKKQITAIFKKVEENNEMTTWQNKWNALKVEDKQNIKKFYEEWLTLTEAPQ
;
A
#
# COMPACT_ATOMS: atom_id res chain seq x y z
N PRO A 1 -15.33 5.29 21.65
CA PRO A 1 -15.89 3.99 22.11
C PRO A 1 -15.37 2.85 21.22
N LYS A 2 -15.25 1.61 21.72
CA LYS A 2 -14.72 0.47 20.92
C LYS A 2 -15.85 -0.25 20.19
N ALA A 3 -15.63 -0.59 18.91
CA ALA A 3 -16.60 -1.33 18.12
C ALA A 3 -16.81 -2.75 18.68
N PRO A 4 -18.06 -3.27 18.68
CA PRO A 4 -18.35 -4.61 19.15
C PRO A 4 -17.78 -5.67 18.19
N LEU A 5 -17.43 -6.83 18.75
CA LEU A 5 -16.96 -7.98 17.96
C LEU A 5 -18.10 -8.51 17.09
N THR A 6 -17.82 -8.80 15.82
CA THR A 6 -18.78 -9.46 14.92
C THR A 6 -19.07 -10.89 15.37
N ALA A 7 -20.17 -11.49 14.92
CA ALA A 7 -20.59 -12.86 15.24
C ALA A 7 -19.46 -13.89 15.27
N TYR A 8 -18.65 -13.98 14.21
CA TYR A 8 -17.51 -14.91 14.15
C TYR A 8 -16.43 -14.62 15.21
N PHE A 9 -16.11 -13.35 15.46
CA PHE A 9 -15.11 -12.96 16.45
C PHE A 9 -15.61 -13.15 17.89
N GLN A 10 -16.92 -13.05 18.13
CA GLN A 10 -17.52 -13.43 19.41
C GLN A 10 -17.32 -14.92 19.67
N PHE A 11 -17.72 -15.76 18.70
CA PHE A 11 -17.51 -17.21 18.75
C PHE A 11 -16.02 -17.59 18.91
N GLN A 12 -15.14 -16.92 18.16
CA GLN A 12 -13.69 -17.14 18.27
C GLN A 12 -13.17 -16.81 19.67
N SER A 13 -13.68 -15.75 20.30
CA SER A 13 -13.31 -15.38 21.66
C SER A 13 -13.74 -16.44 22.66
N GLU A 14 -14.93 -17.01 22.50
CA GLU A 14 -15.44 -18.07 23.38
C GLU A 14 -14.71 -19.40 23.18
N CYS A 15 -14.31 -19.73 21.94
CA CYS A 15 -13.54 -20.92 21.65
C CYS A 15 -12.03 -20.77 21.96
N LYS A 16 -11.56 -19.58 22.36
CA LYS A 16 -10.12 -19.31 22.50
C LYS A 16 -9.46 -20.21 23.54
N ASP A 17 -10.14 -20.48 24.64
CA ASP A 17 -9.66 -21.35 25.72
C ASP A 17 -9.70 -22.83 25.31
N GLU A 18 -10.73 -23.24 24.57
CA GLU A 18 -10.85 -24.60 24.04
C GLU A 18 -9.67 -24.94 23.10
N PHE A 19 -9.27 -24.00 22.25
CA PHE A 19 -8.13 -24.18 21.34
C PHE A 19 -6.81 -23.60 21.89
N ALA A 20 -6.72 -23.33 23.20
CA ALA A 20 -5.51 -22.76 23.81
C ALA A 20 -4.26 -23.64 23.62
N HIS A 21 -4.47 -24.96 23.57
CA HIS A 21 -3.44 -25.98 23.34
C HIS A 21 -2.98 -26.08 21.88
N VAL A 22 -3.74 -25.50 20.93
CA VAL A 22 -3.40 -25.51 19.51
C VAL A 22 -2.47 -24.33 19.19
N ALA A 23 -1.45 -24.59 18.37
CA ALA A 23 -0.54 -23.58 17.87
C ALA A 23 -1.30 -22.40 17.24
N ALA A 24 -0.86 -21.17 17.51
CA ALA A 24 -1.59 -19.96 17.10
C ALA A 24 -1.91 -19.91 15.59
N GLN A 25 -1.02 -20.43 14.76
CA GLN A 25 -1.18 -20.47 13.30
C GLN A 25 -2.30 -21.43 12.85
N GLU A 26 -2.46 -22.55 13.54
CA GLU A 26 -3.46 -23.60 13.25
C GLU A 26 -4.81 -23.30 13.95
N ARG A 27 -4.77 -22.57 15.08
CA ARG A 27 -5.94 -22.22 15.90
C ARG A 27 -7.04 -21.52 15.08
N SER A 28 -6.66 -20.52 14.29
CA SER A 28 -7.62 -19.77 13.47
C SER A 28 -8.33 -20.67 12.46
N LYS A 29 -7.62 -21.64 11.89
CA LYS A 29 -8.17 -22.60 10.94
C LYS A 29 -9.15 -23.56 11.63
N ALA A 30 -8.73 -24.14 12.77
CA ALA A 30 -9.58 -25.02 13.57
C ALA A 30 -10.89 -24.34 14.04
N ILE A 31 -10.81 -23.09 14.50
CA ILE A 31 -11.98 -22.30 14.89
C ILE A 31 -12.87 -21.99 13.68
N SER A 32 -12.28 -21.70 12.51
CA SER A 32 -13.03 -21.47 11.28
C SER A 32 -13.80 -22.72 10.83
N ASP A 33 -13.18 -23.90 10.94
CA ASP A 33 -13.83 -25.16 10.62
C ASP A 33 -14.95 -25.48 11.62
N LYS A 34 -14.74 -25.23 12.92
CA LYS A 34 -15.79 -25.36 13.93
C LYS A 34 -16.97 -24.41 13.64
N TRP A 35 -16.71 -23.15 13.32
CA TRP A 35 -17.74 -22.17 12.94
C TRP A 35 -18.54 -22.60 11.70
N LYS A 36 -17.92 -23.28 10.73
CA LYS A 36 -18.67 -23.82 9.59
C LYS A 36 -19.62 -24.93 10.04
N GLY A 37 -19.20 -25.74 11.00
CA GLY A 37 -19.94 -26.88 11.54
C GLY A 37 -21.05 -26.57 12.55
N ILE A 38 -21.08 -25.38 13.16
CA ILE A 38 -22.20 -25.01 14.06
C ILE A 38 -23.50 -24.77 13.29
N SER A 39 -24.61 -24.92 14.00
CA SER A 39 -25.96 -24.76 13.44
C SER A 39 -26.23 -23.33 12.97
N GLU A 40 -27.17 -23.18 12.03
CA GLU A 40 -27.61 -21.85 11.58
C GLU A 40 -28.30 -21.06 12.69
N ASP A 41 -28.94 -21.73 13.65
CA ASP A 41 -29.59 -21.11 14.80
C ASP A 41 -28.56 -20.47 15.74
N GLU A 42 -27.47 -21.19 16.06
CA GLU A 42 -26.35 -20.63 16.84
C GLU A 42 -25.70 -19.44 16.11
N LYS A 43 -25.45 -19.55 14.80
CA LYS A 43 -24.93 -18.43 13.99
C LYS A 43 -25.84 -17.22 14.06
N LYS A 44 -27.15 -17.46 14.01
CA LYS A 44 -28.17 -16.41 14.07
C LYS A 44 -28.15 -15.71 15.44
N GLN A 45 -28.04 -16.46 16.53
CA GLN A 45 -27.91 -15.90 17.88
C GLN A 45 -26.70 -14.96 17.99
N TYR A 46 -25.53 -15.37 17.49
CA TYR A 46 -24.35 -14.49 17.44
C TYR A 46 -24.59 -13.25 16.57
N SER A 47 -25.28 -13.39 15.44
CA SER A 47 -25.63 -12.24 14.60
C SER A 47 -26.59 -11.28 15.29
N GLU A 48 -27.57 -11.77 16.05
CA GLU A 48 -28.52 -10.93 16.79
C GLU A 48 -27.83 -10.21 17.95
N ASN A 49 -26.98 -10.90 18.70
CA ASN A 49 -26.16 -10.31 19.74
C ASN A 49 -25.26 -9.19 19.19
N TYR A 50 -24.63 -9.40 18.03
CA TYR A 50 -23.87 -8.36 17.35
C TYR A 50 -24.73 -7.15 16.97
N LYS A 51 -25.94 -7.38 16.42
CA LYS A 51 -26.85 -6.27 16.03
C LYS A 51 -27.23 -5.41 17.23
N ILE A 52 -27.57 -6.03 18.36
CA ILE A 52 -27.93 -5.33 19.59
C ILE A 52 -26.73 -4.51 20.11
N ALA A 53 -25.56 -5.13 20.21
CA ALA A 53 -24.34 -4.46 20.67
C ALA A 53 -23.92 -3.33 19.72
N TYR A 54 -24.11 -3.49 18.41
CA TYR A 54 -23.80 -2.47 17.41
C TYR A 54 -24.77 -1.29 17.48
N ALA A 55 -26.06 -1.54 17.72
CA ALA A 55 -27.04 -0.49 17.91
C ALA A 55 -26.70 0.38 19.14
N GLN A 56 -26.25 -0.25 20.23
CA GLN A 56 -25.79 0.47 21.42
C GLN A 56 -24.50 1.25 21.12
N TYR A 57 -23.49 0.60 20.55
CA TYR A 57 -22.24 1.24 20.14
C TYR A 57 -22.46 2.46 19.24
N SER A 58 -23.40 2.39 18.30
CA SER A 58 -23.71 3.52 17.42
C SER A 58 -24.29 4.72 18.17
N LYS A 59 -25.03 4.51 19.27
CA LYS A 59 -25.52 5.60 20.13
C LYS A 59 -24.37 6.19 20.92
N ASP A 60 -23.59 5.34 21.61
CA ASP A 60 -22.42 5.75 22.37
C ASP A 60 -21.41 6.51 21.51
N LEU A 61 -21.22 6.09 20.25
CA LEU A 61 -20.31 6.75 19.31
C LEU A 61 -20.80 8.14 18.91
N LYS A 62 -22.11 8.32 18.70
CA LYS A 62 -22.70 9.63 18.41
C LYS A 62 -22.51 10.58 19.59
N GLU A 63 -22.92 10.15 20.79
CA GLU A 63 -22.76 10.96 22.00
C GLU A 63 -21.29 11.30 22.28
N TYR A 64 -20.37 10.37 22.00
CA TYR A 64 -18.95 10.60 22.12
C TYR A 64 -18.45 11.67 21.14
N TYR A 65 -18.82 11.60 19.86
CA TYR A 65 -18.40 12.60 18.88
C TYR A 65 -19.08 13.96 19.07
N GLU A 66 -20.28 14.01 19.66
CA GLU A 66 -20.90 15.27 20.08
C GLU A 66 -20.14 15.94 21.23
N LYS A 67 -19.61 15.15 22.18
CA LYS A 67 -18.80 15.64 23.30
C LYS A 67 -17.35 15.95 22.89
N PHE A 68 -16.83 15.27 21.86
CA PHE A 68 -15.44 15.35 21.41
C PHE A 68 -15.34 15.52 19.89
N PRO A 69 -15.69 16.71 19.35
CA PRO A 69 -15.66 16.97 17.91
C PRO A 69 -14.25 16.90 17.30
N GLU A 70 -13.21 17.22 18.07
CA GLU A 70 -11.81 17.13 17.62
C GLU A 70 -11.36 15.68 17.38
N GLU A 71 -11.81 14.74 18.22
CA GLU A 71 -11.52 13.31 18.04
C GLU A 71 -12.23 12.75 16.81
N LYS A 72 -13.45 13.24 16.48
CA LYS A 72 -14.14 12.89 15.23
C LYS A 72 -13.31 13.27 14.01
N LEU A 73 -12.83 14.51 13.96
CA LEU A 73 -12.02 15.00 12.85
C LEU A 73 -10.73 14.19 12.68
N LYS A 74 -10.11 13.80 13.79
CA LYS A 74 -8.91 12.98 13.82
C LYS A 74 -9.16 11.54 13.33
N ASP A 75 -10.25 10.90 13.76
CA ASP A 75 -10.69 9.58 13.28
C ASP A 75 -10.97 9.61 11.77
N GLU A 76 -11.69 10.64 11.30
CA GLU A 76 -12.00 10.84 9.88
C GLU A 76 -10.71 11.03 9.04
N ALA A 77 -9.78 11.86 9.53
CA ALA A 77 -8.48 12.06 8.89
C ALA A 77 -7.63 10.78 8.87
N GLU A 78 -7.62 10.01 9.96
CA GLU A 78 -6.90 8.73 10.01
C GLU A 78 -7.53 7.68 9.07
N ALA A 79 -8.86 7.64 8.97
CA ALA A 79 -9.58 6.78 8.04
C ALA A 79 -9.26 7.13 6.58
N GLU A 80 -9.27 8.42 6.23
CA GLU A 80 -8.88 8.89 4.90
C GLU A 80 -7.39 8.58 4.61
N ALA A 81 -6.49 8.78 5.59
CA ALA A 81 -5.08 8.41 5.43
C ALA A 81 -4.89 6.89 5.22
N LYS A 82 -5.66 6.04 5.93
CA LYS A 82 -5.66 4.58 5.72
C LYS A 82 -6.23 4.20 4.37
N LYS A 83 -7.31 4.85 3.90
CA LYS A 83 -7.86 4.65 2.56
C LYS A 83 -6.84 5.05 1.49
N LEU A 84 -6.15 6.18 1.68
CA LEU A 84 -5.11 6.65 0.76
C LEU A 84 -3.95 5.64 0.71
N LYS A 85 -3.49 5.13 1.85
CA LYS A 85 -2.48 4.04 1.91
C LYS A 85 -2.95 2.76 1.25
N LYS A 86 -4.24 2.39 1.37
CA LYS A 86 -4.81 1.21 0.71
C LYS A 86 -4.95 1.41 -0.80
N GLN A 87 -5.29 2.62 -1.25
CA GLN A 87 -5.33 3.02 -2.66
C GLN A 87 -3.94 3.13 -3.28
N GLN A 88 -2.92 3.49 -2.48
CA GLN A 88 -1.50 3.39 -2.88
C GLN A 88 -1.02 1.94 -3.01
N GLY A 89 -1.85 0.94 -2.66
CA GLY A 89 -1.54 -0.48 -2.77
C GLY A 89 -0.45 -0.94 -1.80
N LYS A 90 -0.41 -2.24 -1.48
CA LYS A 90 0.84 -2.82 -0.98
C LYS A 90 1.83 -2.77 -2.14
N GLU A 91 2.89 -1.98 -1.98
CA GLU A 91 3.93 -1.89 -2.98
C GLU A 91 4.45 -3.30 -3.31
N PRO A 92 4.29 -3.77 -4.56
CA PRO A 92 4.77 -5.10 -4.93
C PRO A 92 6.30 -5.12 -4.81
N ALA A 93 6.87 -6.29 -4.48
CA ALA A 93 8.29 -6.42 -4.16
C ALA A 93 9.25 -5.86 -5.24
N GLY A 94 8.81 -5.74 -6.49
CA GLY A 94 9.57 -5.19 -7.61
C GLY A 94 9.45 -3.68 -7.85
N LEU A 95 8.71 -2.94 -7.02
CA LEU A 95 8.53 -1.47 -7.14
C LEU A 95 9.04 -0.71 -5.91
N LYS A 96 9.87 -1.33 -5.09
CA LYS A 96 10.49 -0.70 -3.93
C LYS A 96 11.42 0.43 -4.33
N ALA A 97 11.63 1.38 -3.44
CA ALA A 97 12.61 2.46 -3.62
C ALA A 97 14.05 1.95 -3.43
N ASP A 98 14.43 0.90 -4.15
CA ASP A 98 15.79 0.37 -4.22
C ASP A 98 16.62 1.09 -5.28
N GLU A 99 17.94 0.90 -5.22
CA GLU A 99 18.90 1.57 -6.10
C GLU A 99 18.55 1.42 -7.59
N LYS A 100 18.07 0.25 -8.02
CA LYS A 100 17.72 -0.01 -9.43
C LYS A 100 16.52 0.82 -9.84
N ASN A 101 15.45 0.82 -9.04
CA ASN A 101 14.25 1.60 -9.32
C ASN A 101 14.51 3.11 -9.25
N MET A 102 15.39 3.56 -8.35
CA MET A 102 15.80 4.96 -8.28
C MET A 102 16.62 5.38 -9.51
N LYS A 103 17.53 4.53 -9.99
CA LYS A 103 18.25 4.75 -11.25
C LYS A 103 17.27 4.83 -12.42
N ILE A 104 16.32 3.89 -12.54
CA ILE A 104 15.31 3.92 -13.60
C ILE A 104 14.52 5.22 -13.54
N PHE A 105 14.01 5.61 -12.37
CA PHE A 105 13.23 6.82 -12.19
C PHE A 105 14.03 8.08 -12.57
N PHE A 106 15.28 8.17 -12.12
CA PHE A 106 16.17 9.26 -12.49
C PHE A 106 16.42 9.32 -13.99
N PHE A 107 16.69 8.18 -14.63
CA PHE A 107 16.91 8.10 -16.08
C PHE A 107 15.69 8.61 -16.84
N VAL A 108 14.50 8.15 -16.48
CA VAL A 108 13.27 8.60 -17.13
C VAL A 108 13.04 10.10 -16.92
N ALA A 109 13.25 10.62 -15.71
CA ALA A 109 13.15 12.05 -15.43
C ALA A 109 14.16 12.87 -16.24
N TYR A 110 15.41 12.39 -16.35
CA TYR A 110 16.45 13.03 -17.13
C TYR A 110 16.12 13.04 -18.63
N ILE A 111 15.67 11.92 -19.18
CA ILE A 111 15.26 11.80 -20.59
C ILE A 111 14.10 12.76 -20.90
N LYS A 112 13.07 12.81 -20.03
CA LYS A 112 11.94 13.73 -20.18
C LYS A 112 12.39 15.19 -20.15
N LYS A 113 13.20 15.58 -19.16
CA LYS A 113 13.76 16.94 -19.05
C LYS A 113 14.65 17.30 -20.25
N TYR A 114 15.43 16.36 -20.76
CA TYR A 114 16.26 16.55 -21.95
C TYR A 114 15.41 16.82 -23.20
N ARG A 115 14.32 16.05 -23.39
CA ARG A 115 13.36 16.26 -24.49
C ARG A 115 12.70 17.65 -24.43
N GLU A 116 12.40 18.14 -23.24
CA GLU A 116 11.81 19.48 -23.04
C GLU A 116 12.82 20.60 -23.36
N THR A 117 14.09 20.40 -23.04
CA THR A 117 15.13 21.43 -23.16
C THR A 117 15.72 21.52 -24.57
N TYR A 118 15.84 20.39 -25.29
CA TYR A 118 16.63 20.32 -26.53
C TYR A 118 15.83 20.05 -27.83
N LYS A 119 14.49 20.00 -27.81
CA LYS A 119 13.63 19.63 -28.97
C LYS A 119 14.00 18.23 -29.57
N PRO A 120 13.13 17.58 -30.37
CA PRO A 120 12.73 16.16 -30.18
C PRO A 120 13.70 15.12 -30.75
N ASP A 121 14.98 15.44 -30.93
CA ASP A 121 15.93 14.42 -31.34
C ASP A 121 16.07 13.40 -30.20
N TYR A 122 15.50 12.24 -30.50
CA TYR A 122 15.44 11.08 -29.64
C TYR A 122 16.80 10.83 -28.99
N LEU A 123 16.85 10.81 -27.65
CA LEU A 123 18.05 10.41 -26.91
C LEU A 123 18.12 8.88 -26.94
N PRO A 124 19.05 8.25 -27.70
CA PRO A 124 19.08 6.80 -27.85
C PRO A 124 19.66 6.13 -26.60
N ALA A 125 19.22 4.91 -26.29
CA ALA A 125 19.73 4.15 -25.14
C ALA A 125 21.10 3.49 -25.41
N THR A 126 22.01 4.21 -26.07
CA THR A 126 23.37 3.74 -26.36
C THR A 126 24.19 3.57 -25.08
N LEU A 127 25.27 2.80 -25.17
CA LEU A 127 26.19 2.59 -24.04
C LEU A 127 26.79 3.92 -23.55
N GLY A 128 27.09 4.86 -24.45
CA GLY A 128 27.63 6.17 -24.12
C GLY A 128 26.64 7.02 -23.31
N VAL A 129 25.40 7.12 -23.79
CA VAL A 129 24.34 7.86 -23.09
C VAL A 129 24.06 7.24 -21.71
N LYS A 130 23.96 5.91 -21.63
CA LYS A 130 23.77 5.21 -20.35
C LYS A 130 24.88 5.54 -19.35
N LYS A 131 26.15 5.44 -19.77
CA LYS A 131 27.31 5.79 -18.93
C LYS A 131 27.27 7.25 -18.46
N GLN A 132 26.91 8.18 -19.34
CA GLN A 132 26.78 9.58 -19.00
C GLN A 132 25.70 9.81 -17.94
N ILE A 133 24.49 9.27 -18.13
CA ILE A 133 23.39 9.44 -17.17
C ILE A 133 23.74 8.74 -15.84
N THR A 134 24.39 7.57 -15.85
CA THR A 134 24.89 6.92 -14.62
C THR A 134 25.91 7.80 -13.88
N ALA A 135 26.83 8.44 -14.59
CA ALA A 135 27.82 9.33 -13.97
C ALA A 135 27.15 10.56 -13.34
N ILE A 136 26.09 11.10 -13.97
CA ILE A 136 25.30 12.19 -13.40
C ILE A 136 24.54 11.71 -12.16
N PHE A 137 23.91 10.54 -12.22
CA PHE A 137 23.20 9.95 -11.09
C PHE A 137 24.10 9.79 -9.87
N LYS A 138 25.33 9.26 -10.06
CA LYS A 138 26.29 9.09 -8.96
C LYS A 138 26.65 10.42 -8.29
N LYS A 139 26.84 11.49 -9.08
CA LYS A 139 27.11 12.84 -8.54
C LYS A 139 25.94 13.39 -7.72
N VAL A 140 24.71 13.11 -8.13
CA VAL A 140 23.49 13.51 -7.40
C VAL A 140 23.34 12.71 -6.10
N GLU A 141 23.73 11.44 -6.10
CA GLU A 141 23.76 10.58 -4.91
C GLU A 141 24.76 11.10 -3.87
N GLU A 142 25.97 11.50 -4.32
CA GLU A 142 27.04 12.07 -3.48
C GLU A 142 26.64 13.41 -2.83
N ASN A 143 25.73 14.17 -3.44
CA ASN A 143 25.24 15.46 -2.94
C ASN A 143 24.06 15.34 -1.94
N ASN A 144 23.73 14.13 -1.47
CA ASN A 144 22.64 13.86 -0.51
C ASN A 144 21.23 14.26 -1.01
N GLU A 145 21.06 14.51 -2.32
CA GLU A 145 19.76 14.75 -2.96
C GLU A 145 18.96 13.46 -3.14
N MET A 146 19.56 12.30 -2.84
CA MET A 146 18.98 10.97 -3.01
C MET A 146 17.71 10.76 -2.16
N THR A 147 17.67 11.34 -0.96
CA THR A 147 16.48 11.34 -0.09
C THR A 147 15.28 12.01 -0.77
N THR A 148 15.52 13.07 -1.54
CA THR A 148 14.49 13.78 -2.31
C THR A 148 13.92 12.88 -3.41
N TRP A 149 14.77 12.11 -4.09
CA TRP A 149 14.33 11.16 -5.12
C TRP A 149 13.58 9.97 -4.54
N GLN A 150 13.99 9.48 -3.37
CA GLN A 150 13.31 8.40 -2.68
C GLN A 150 11.90 8.82 -2.22
N ASN A 151 11.78 10.03 -1.66
CA ASN A 151 10.49 10.60 -1.29
C ASN A 151 9.58 10.79 -2.52
N LYS A 152 10.14 11.29 -3.62
CA LYS A 152 9.39 11.41 -4.89
C LYS A 152 8.92 10.06 -5.40
N TRP A 153 9.76 9.02 -5.39
CA TRP A 153 9.37 7.66 -5.76
C TRP A 153 8.26 7.14 -4.85
N ASN A 154 8.42 7.27 -3.53
CA ASN A 154 7.44 6.78 -2.56
C ASN A 154 6.08 7.50 -2.66
N ALA A 155 6.07 8.76 -3.08
CA ALA A 155 4.85 9.53 -3.32
C ALA A 155 4.08 9.11 -4.59
N LEU A 156 4.73 8.38 -5.52
CA LEU A 156 4.08 7.92 -6.74
C LEU A 156 3.09 6.77 -6.46
N LYS A 157 2.00 6.74 -7.23
CA LYS A 157 1.09 5.61 -7.26
C LYS A 157 1.76 4.41 -7.92
N VAL A 158 1.27 3.21 -7.62
CA VAL A 158 1.78 1.95 -8.22
C VAL A 158 1.72 1.98 -9.75
N GLU A 159 0.64 2.51 -10.32
CA GLU A 159 0.48 2.66 -11.77
C GLU A 159 1.58 3.55 -12.38
N ASP A 160 1.88 4.69 -11.76
CA ASP A 160 2.93 5.60 -12.22
C ASP A 160 4.31 4.92 -12.18
N LYS A 161 4.61 4.18 -11.10
CA LYS A 161 5.84 3.41 -10.96
C LYS A 161 5.96 2.34 -12.06
N GLN A 162 4.86 1.66 -12.39
CA GLN A 162 4.81 0.69 -13.49
C GLN A 162 5.04 1.36 -14.85
N ASN A 163 4.40 2.50 -15.09
CA ASN A 163 4.56 3.28 -16.33
C ASN A 163 5.99 3.77 -16.51
N ILE A 164 6.65 4.24 -15.44
CA ILE A 164 8.06 4.63 -15.47
C ILE A 164 8.95 3.45 -15.86
N LYS A 165 8.74 2.28 -15.25
CA LYS A 165 9.52 1.08 -15.55
C LYS A 165 9.31 0.62 -16.99
N LYS A 166 8.06 0.57 -17.45
CA LYS A 166 7.71 0.21 -18.82
C LYS A 166 8.37 1.15 -19.83
N PHE A 167 8.28 2.47 -19.61
CA PHE A 167 8.93 3.45 -20.48
C PHE A 167 10.45 3.22 -20.56
N TYR A 168 11.09 2.91 -19.44
CA TYR A 168 12.53 2.62 -19.43
C TYR A 168 12.86 1.36 -20.23
N GLU A 169 12.08 0.29 -20.06
CA GLU A 169 12.24 -0.96 -20.83
C GLU A 169 12.04 -0.71 -22.33
N GLU A 170 10.99 0.01 -22.73
CA GLU A 170 10.77 0.43 -24.12
C GLU A 170 11.95 1.26 -24.64
N TRP A 171 12.43 2.22 -23.85
CA TRP A 171 13.59 3.04 -24.22
C TRP A 171 14.86 2.20 -24.45
N LEU A 172 15.07 1.14 -23.66
CA LEU A 172 16.17 0.18 -23.88
C LEU A 172 16.04 -0.57 -25.21
N THR A 173 14.81 -0.95 -25.61
CA THR A 173 14.56 -1.70 -26.86
C THR A 173 14.76 -0.86 -28.13
N LEU A 174 14.66 0.46 -28.03
CA LEU A 174 14.84 1.37 -29.17
C LEU A 174 16.32 1.54 -29.60
N THR A 175 17.22 0.66 -29.14
CA THR A 175 18.65 0.66 -29.48
C THR A 175 19.02 -0.12 -30.73
N GLU A 176 18.06 -0.83 -31.33
CA GLU A 176 18.26 -1.67 -32.52
C GLU A 176 17.86 -1.00 -33.85
N ALA A 177 18.08 0.32 -33.99
CA ALA A 177 18.05 0.95 -35.30
C ALA A 177 19.49 1.06 -35.83
N PRO A 178 19.88 0.32 -36.89
CA PRO A 178 21.20 0.49 -37.49
C PRO A 178 21.24 1.86 -38.17
N GLN A 179 22.21 2.68 -37.78
CA GLN A 179 22.72 3.82 -38.55
C GLN A 179 24.14 3.46 -38.97
#